data_AF-A0A377GGL1-F1
#
_entry.id   AF-A0A377GGL1-F1
#
_cell.length_a   1.000
_cell.length_b   1.000
_cell.length_c   1.000
_cell.angle_alpha   90.00
_cell.angle_beta   90.00
_cell.angle_gamma   90.00
#
_symmetry.space_group_name_H-M   'P 1'
#
loop_
_entity.id
_entity.type
_entity.pdbx_description
1 polymer ?
#
loop_
_entity_poly.entity_id
_entity_poly.type
_entity_poly.pdbx_seq_one_letter_code
_entity_poly.pdbx_strand_id
1 'polypeptide(L)'
;MSPKIYISYAITPSKELVISSYHEKVQSMINGFALIKKDGLKSGDLKKLEGELPEQYDNNDVKNKLLELLTIIKNSGDFDKVTYRGDLNLCTRKKEELAPFLFDGTLNNFFSGKEVQLILESANTEYVQGAIEFADKIEMTGLILQTKSGIKEVLSKNYPPANANKSSSETPVPVPETSELAKSTVNITEPLALSDALSKVGVFNTAGNENSTSSTNETPRPGFTTKITE
;
A
#
# COMPACT_ATOMS: atom_id res chain seq x y z
N MET A 1 -3.73 6.91 37.22
CA MET A 1 -4.11 7.59 35.96
C MET A 1 -4.20 6.53 34.89
N SER A 2 -5.29 6.52 34.13
CA SER A 2 -5.46 5.62 33.00
C SER A 2 -4.47 5.97 31.87
N PRO A 3 -3.88 4.98 31.18
CA PRO A 3 -2.98 5.25 30.07
C PRO A 3 -3.75 5.86 28.90
N LYS A 4 -3.05 6.68 28.10
CA LYS A 4 -3.61 7.37 26.95
C LYS A 4 -2.77 7.13 25.70
N ILE A 5 -3.44 7.07 24.56
CA ILE A 5 -2.83 7.14 23.24
C ILE A 5 -2.90 8.59 22.81
N TYR A 6 -1.75 9.23 22.58
CA TYR A 6 -1.69 10.56 22.00
C TYR A 6 -1.36 10.46 20.52
N ILE A 7 -2.14 11.14 19.69
CA ILE A 7 -1.90 11.23 18.24
C ILE A 7 -1.74 12.69 17.83
N SER A 8 -0.70 12.97 17.05
CA SER A 8 -0.53 14.22 16.31
C SER A 8 -0.45 13.90 14.83
N TYR A 9 -1.23 14.58 14.01
CA TYR A 9 -1.33 14.26 12.59
C TYR A 9 -1.53 15.50 11.72
N ALA A 10 -1.13 15.39 10.46
CA ALA A 10 -1.41 16.38 9.42
C ALA A 10 -1.42 15.68 8.05
N ILE A 11 -2.11 16.29 7.09
CA ILE A 11 -2.00 15.92 5.67
C ILE A 11 -1.10 16.96 5.02
N THR A 12 -0.01 16.51 4.42
CA THR A 12 0.97 17.38 3.76
C THR A 12 0.45 17.85 2.39
N PRO A 13 1.05 18.91 1.80
CA PRO A 13 0.76 19.31 0.42
C PRO A 13 1.03 18.20 -0.61
N SER A 14 1.91 17.25 -0.31
CA SER A 14 2.23 16.09 -1.14
C SER A 14 1.24 14.93 -1.00
N LYS A 15 0.08 15.16 -0.36
CA LYS A 15 -0.94 14.12 -0.08
C LYS A 15 -0.42 12.97 0.79
N GLU A 16 0.54 13.24 1.67
CA GLU A 16 1.00 12.30 2.70
C GLU A 16 0.25 12.57 4.00
N LEU A 17 -0.47 11.57 4.51
CA LEU A 17 -1.00 11.59 5.86
C LEU A 17 0.11 11.16 6.83
N VAL A 18 0.58 12.10 7.62
CA VAL A 18 1.56 11.86 8.67
C VAL A 18 0.85 11.67 10.00
N ILE A 19 1.10 10.55 10.66
CA ILE A 19 0.55 10.20 11.97
C ILE A 19 1.71 9.92 12.93
N SER A 20 1.69 10.57 14.09
CA SER A 20 2.63 10.37 15.19
C SER A 20 1.85 9.87 16.41
N SER A 21 2.13 8.68 16.93
CA SER A 21 1.33 8.02 17.98
C SER A 21 2.20 7.46 19.13
N TYR A 22 1.97 7.96 20.35
CA TYR A 22 2.87 7.72 21.51
C TYR A 22 2.11 7.65 22.85
N HIS A 23 2.79 7.17 23.90
CA HIS A 23 2.34 7.26 25.30
C HIS A 23 2.36 8.67 25.86
N GLU A 24 3.16 9.54 25.25
CA GLU A 24 3.47 10.86 25.77
C GLU A 24 3.06 11.94 24.78
N LYS A 25 2.26 12.89 25.27
CA LYS A 25 1.69 13.98 24.46
C LYS A 25 2.77 14.83 23.79
N VAL A 26 3.81 15.18 24.54
CA VAL A 26 4.94 15.98 24.05
C VAL A 26 5.70 15.22 22.98
N GLN A 27 5.94 13.92 23.19
CA GLN A 27 6.63 13.09 22.22
C GLN A 27 5.86 12.99 20.91
N SER A 28 4.54 12.75 20.99
CA SER A 28 3.66 12.74 19.81
C SER A 28 3.79 14.03 18.99
N MET A 29 3.79 15.19 19.63
CA MET A 29 3.91 16.48 18.93
C MET A 29 5.30 16.69 18.31
N ILE A 30 6.37 16.45 19.06
CA ILE A 30 7.75 16.67 18.59
C ILE A 30 8.06 15.75 17.40
N ASN A 31 7.71 14.46 17.52
CA ASN A 31 7.98 13.48 16.47
C ASN A 31 7.10 13.70 15.23
N GLY A 32 5.85 14.15 15.40
CA GLY A 32 4.99 14.54 14.28
C GLY A 32 5.54 15.77 13.55
N PHE A 33 6.00 16.78 14.30
CA PHE A 33 6.58 17.99 13.70
C PHE A 33 7.87 17.68 12.94
N ALA A 34 8.71 16.80 13.48
CA ALA A 34 9.94 16.37 12.82
C ALA A 34 9.69 15.74 11.43
N LEU A 35 8.53 15.13 11.21
CA LEU A 35 8.14 14.52 9.94
C LEU A 35 7.60 15.53 8.93
N ILE A 36 6.79 16.50 9.37
CA ILE A 36 6.11 17.44 8.46
C ILE A 36 6.92 18.70 8.16
N LYS A 37 7.94 19.03 8.96
CA LYS A 37 8.76 20.24 8.78
C LYS A 37 9.46 20.27 7.41
N LYS A 38 9.77 19.10 6.84
CA LYS A 38 10.39 18.95 5.53
C LYS A 38 9.47 19.46 4.41
N ASP A 39 8.15 19.42 4.65
CA ASP A 39 7.10 19.82 3.72
C ASP A 39 6.66 21.28 3.93
N GLY A 40 7.44 22.06 4.70
CA GLY A 40 7.17 23.48 4.97
C GLY A 40 6.06 23.75 6.00
N LEU A 41 5.51 22.71 6.61
CA LEU A 41 4.49 22.84 7.65
C LEU A 41 5.09 23.24 9.01
N LYS A 42 4.29 23.95 9.80
CA LYS A 42 4.62 24.42 11.15
C LYS A 42 4.03 23.50 12.21
N SER A 43 4.52 23.61 13.44
CA SER A 43 3.99 22.83 14.57
C SER A 43 2.50 23.08 14.84
N GLY A 44 1.99 24.27 14.49
CA GLY A 44 0.57 24.63 14.61
C GLY A 44 -0.35 23.91 13.63
N ASP A 45 0.20 23.32 12.56
CA ASP A 45 -0.58 22.60 11.55
C ASP A 45 -0.91 21.16 11.99
N LEU A 46 -0.28 20.67 13.06
CA LEU A 46 -0.60 19.37 13.65
C LEU A 46 -1.93 19.41 14.39
N LYS A 47 -2.89 18.64 13.89
CA LYS A 47 -4.10 18.28 14.62
C LYS A 47 -3.75 17.25 15.69
N LYS A 48 -4.50 17.26 16.80
CA LYS A 48 -4.23 16.45 17.99
C LYS A 48 -5.46 15.64 18.37
N LEU A 49 -5.26 14.36 18.70
CA LEU A 49 -6.26 13.48 19.28
C LEU A 49 -5.66 12.78 20.50
N GLU A 50 -6.51 12.46 21.46
CA GLU A 50 -6.15 11.65 22.62
C GLU A 50 -7.26 10.64 22.89
N GLY A 51 -6.86 9.39 23.16
CA GLY A 51 -7.78 8.31 23.51
C GLY A 51 -7.41 7.74 24.86
N GLU A 52 -8.35 7.77 25.80
CA GLU A 52 -8.18 7.17 27.12
C GLU A 52 -8.49 5.67 27.06
N LEU A 53 -7.63 4.88 27.68
CA LEU A 53 -7.83 3.45 27.89
C LEU A 53 -8.47 3.21 29.26
N PRO A 54 -9.23 2.11 29.45
CA PRO A 54 -9.70 1.73 30.78
C PRO A 54 -8.52 1.39 31.71
N GLU A 55 -8.74 1.40 33.03
CA GLU A 55 -7.69 1.05 34.00
C GLU A 55 -7.19 -0.39 33.82
N GLN A 56 -8.13 -1.30 33.57
CA GLN A 56 -7.87 -2.67 33.14
C GLN A 56 -8.09 -2.75 31.64
N TYR A 57 -7.04 -3.12 30.93
CA TYR A 57 -7.01 -3.13 29.48
C TYR A 57 -5.98 -4.15 28.99
N ASP A 58 -6.20 -4.69 27.81
CA ASP A 58 -5.29 -5.58 27.09
C ASP A 58 -4.88 -4.99 25.72
N ASN A 59 -4.10 -5.75 24.93
CA ASN A 59 -3.65 -5.30 23.61
C ASN A 59 -4.81 -5.09 22.61
N ASN A 60 -5.93 -5.79 22.77
CA ASN A 60 -7.09 -5.62 21.92
C ASN A 60 -7.82 -4.31 22.22
N ASP A 61 -7.90 -3.93 23.50
CA ASP A 61 -8.42 -2.62 23.89
C ASP A 61 -7.59 -1.48 23.31
N VAL A 62 -6.26 -1.60 23.35
CA VAL A 62 -5.35 -0.63 22.73
C VAL A 62 -5.55 -0.57 21.21
N LYS A 63 -5.61 -1.74 20.56
CA LYS A 63 -5.86 -1.84 19.11
C LYS A 63 -7.17 -1.14 18.73
N ASN A 64 -8.26 -1.45 19.42
CA ASN A 64 -9.58 -0.90 19.14
C ASN A 64 -9.60 0.61 19.35
N LYS A 65 -9.02 1.10 20.45
CA LYS A 65 -8.92 2.54 20.71
C LYS A 65 -8.08 3.25 19.65
N LEU A 66 -6.96 2.66 19.22
CA LEU A 66 -6.15 3.21 18.14
C LEU A 66 -6.96 3.30 16.83
N LEU A 67 -7.65 2.24 16.42
CA LEU A 67 -8.46 2.22 15.20
C LEU A 67 -9.63 3.21 15.24
N GLU A 68 -10.25 3.39 16.41
CA GLU A 68 -11.27 4.42 16.63
C GLU A 68 -10.72 5.82 16.35
N LEU A 69 -9.56 6.17 16.91
CA LEU A 69 -8.90 7.45 16.67
C LEU A 69 -8.49 7.62 15.20
N LEU A 70 -7.96 6.56 14.59
CA LEU A 70 -7.57 6.57 13.17
C LEU A 70 -8.76 6.72 12.23
N THR A 71 -9.96 6.29 12.63
CA THR A 71 -11.20 6.47 11.84
C THR A 71 -11.56 7.94 11.72
N ILE A 72 -11.38 8.73 12.79
CA ILE A 72 -11.57 10.18 12.77
C ILE A 72 -10.61 10.82 11.76
N ILE A 73 -9.36 10.36 11.73
CA ILE A 73 -8.30 10.88 10.86
C ILE A 73 -8.54 10.49 9.39
N LYS A 74 -8.91 9.23 9.13
CA LYS A 74 -9.13 8.71 7.77
C LYS A 74 -10.21 9.50 7.02
N ASN A 75 -11.19 10.05 7.74
CA ASN A 75 -12.28 10.84 7.18
C ASN A 75 -11.96 12.35 7.08
N SER A 76 -10.75 12.78 7.47
CA SER A 76 -10.40 14.21 7.60
C SER A 76 -9.88 14.86 6.32
N GLY A 77 -9.61 14.09 5.26
CA GLY A 77 -9.14 14.60 3.98
C GLY A 77 -8.70 13.49 3.00
N ASP A 78 -8.26 13.91 1.82
CA ASP A 78 -7.70 13.03 0.78
C ASP A 78 -6.18 12.92 0.91
N PHE A 79 -5.65 11.71 0.79
CA PHE A 79 -4.22 11.39 0.90
C PHE A 79 -3.92 10.09 0.16
N ASP A 80 -2.72 9.95 -0.40
CA ASP A 80 -2.30 8.77 -1.19
C ASP A 80 -1.32 7.88 -0.44
N LYS A 81 -0.58 8.47 0.50
CA LYS A 81 0.41 7.81 1.35
C LYS A 81 0.11 8.05 2.82
N VAL A 82 0.44 7.09 3.67
CA VAL A 82 0.37 7.16 5.12
C VAL A 82 1.74 6.85 5.70
N THR A 83 2.28 7.78 6.48
CA THR A 83 3.46 7.54 7.32
C THR A 83 3.01 7.52 8.77
N TYR A 84 3.07 6.35 9.39
CA TYR A 84 2.74 6.17 10.79
C TYR A 84 4.04 5.99 11.58
N ARG A 85 4.31 6.91 12.50
CA ARG A 85 5.45 6.84 13.42
C ARG A 85 4.96 6.66 14.85
N GLY A 86 5.48 5.68 15.57
CA GLY A 86 5.03 5.44 16.94
C GLY A 86 5.94 4.59 17.80
N ASP A 87 5.57 4.44 19.06
CA ASP A 87 6.24 3.54 19.99
C ASP A 87 6.00 2.08 19.59
N LEU A 88 7.07 1.27 19.49
CA LEU A 88 6.96 -0.16 19.15
C LEU A 88 6.21 -0.99 20.21
N ASN A 89 6.13 -0.47 21.43
CA ASN A 89 5.47 -1.05 22.59
C ASN A 89 4.23 -0.25 22.98
N LEU A 90 3.46 0.20 21.98
CA LEU A 90 2.36 1.13 22.20
C LEU A 90 1.36 0.61 23.26
N CYS A 91 1.42 1.21 24.46
CA CYS A 91 0.54 1.05 25.61
C CYS A 91 0.60 -0.38 26.15
N THR A 92 1.66 -1.14 25.88
CA THR A 92 1.84 -2.45 26.48
C THR A 92 2.03 -2.33 27.99
N ARG A 93 1.70 -3.40 28.72
CA ARG A 93 1.84 -3.43 30.18
C ARG A 93 3.30 -3.46 30.60
N LYS A 94 4.15 -4.11 29.81
CA LYS A 94 5.60 -4.17 30.02
C LYS A 94 6.33 -3.52 28.86
N LYS A 95 7.43 -2.82 29.17
CA LYS A 95 8.14 -2.00 28.18
C LYS A 95 8.85 -2.82 27.11
N GLU A 96 9.19 -4.06 27.43
CA GLU A 96 9.83 -5.04 26.55
C GLU A 96 8.84 -5.74 25.61
N GLU A 97 7.53 -5.68 25.89
CA GLU A 97 6.51 -6.30 25.05
C GLU A 97 6.26 -5.45 23.79
N LEU A 98 6.16 -6.10 22.64
CA LEU A 98 5.75 -5.45 21.39
C LEU A 98 4.23 -5.31 21.35
N ALA A 99 3.74 -4.21 20.77
CA ALA A 99 2.33 -4.05 20.47
C ALA A 99 1.99 -4.86 19.18
N PRO A 100 1.33 -6.03 19.28
CA PRO A 100 1.26 -6.97 18.16
C PRO A 100 0.54 -6.41 16.93
N PHE A 101 -0.44 -5.53 17.15
CA PHE A 101 -1.21 -4.85 16.10
C PHE A 101 -0.38 -3.87 15.25
N LEU A 102 0.86 -3.56 15.64
CA LEU A 102 1.78 -2.78 14.81
C LEU A 102 2.60 -3.67 13.85
N PHE A 103 2.58 -4.99 14.05
CA PHE A 103 3.35 -5.98 13.29
C PHE A 103 2.48 -7.01 12.56
N ASP A 104 1.17 -7.04 12.80
CA ASP A 104 0.23 -8.00 12.20
C ASP A 104 -0.45 -7.50 10.90
N GLY A 105 0.00 -6.35 10.37
CA GLY A 105 -0.61 -5.72 9.19
C GLY A 105 -1.93 -4.99 9.45
N THR A 106 -2.37 -4.84 10.71
CA THR A 106 -3.60 -4.10 11.06
C THR A 106 -3.64 -2.70 10.42
N LEU A 107 -2.54 -1.94 10.50
CA LEU A 107 -2.50 -0.58 9.93
C LEU A 107 -2.53 -0.58 8.40
N ASN A 108 -1.86 -1.53 7.76
CA ASN A 108 -1.90 -1.71 6.30
C ASN A 108 -3.32 -2.03 5.82
N ASN A 109 -4.02 -2.91 6.54
CA ASN A 109 -5.41 -3.27 6.24
C ASN A 109 -6.36 -2.10 6.50
N PHE A 110 -6.14 -1.33 7.57
CA PHE A 110 -6.97 -0.17 7.90
C PHE A 110 -6.89 0.93 6.82
N PHE A 111 -5.69 1.17 6.29
CA PHE A 111 -5.43 2.10 5.18
C PHE A 111 -5.31 1.39 3.84
N SER A 112 -6.14 0.36 3.61
CA SER A 112 -6.16 -0.40 2.36
C SER A 112 -6.21 0.50 1.12
N GLY A 113 -5.37 0.21 0.11
CA GLY A 113 -5.30 0.97 -1.13
C GLY A 113 -4.42 2.23 -1.06
N LYS A 114 -3.78 2.50 0.08
CA LYS A 114 -2.78 3.56 0.25
C LYS A 114 -1.39 2.96 0.47
N GLU A 115 -0.34 3.70 0.12
CA GLU A 115 1.02 3.32 0.54
C GLU A 115 1.14 3.54 2.05
N VAL A 116 1.53 2.52 2.82
CA VAL A 116 1.69 2.62 4.28
C VAL A 116 3.14 2.36 4.64
N GLN A 117 3.79 3.34 5.26
CA GLN A 117 5.12 3.23 5.84
C GLN A 117 5.04 3.33 7.36
N LEU A 118 5.50 2.29 8.05
CA LEU A 118 5.57 2.26 9.51
C LEU A 118 6.98 2.66 9.96
N ILE A 119 7.08 3.51 10.98
CA ILE A 119 8.33 3.87 11.64
C ILE A 119 8.12 3.63 13.15
N LEU A 120 8.57 2.49 13.65
CA LEU A 120 8.39 2.11 15.05
C LEU A 120 9.69 2.30 15.81
N GLU A 121 9.61 2.90 17.00
CA GLU A 121 10.79 3.28 17.75
C GLU A 121 10.71 3.01 19.25
N SER A 122 11.88 2.90 19.88
CA SER A 122 12.05 2.79 21.33
C SER A 122 13.28 3.56 21.79
N ALA A 123 13.30 4.01 23.05
CA ALA A 123 14.49 4.59 23.67
C ALA A 123 15.55 3.53 24.02
N ASN A 124 15.15 2.25 24.14
CA ASN A 124 16.03 1.16 24.55
C ASN A 124 16.45 0.34 23.33
N THR A 125 17.76 0.29 23.08
CA THR A 125 18.37 -0.47 21.98
C THR A 125 17.98 -1.94 22.01
N GLU A 126 17.95 -2.56 23.19
CA GLU A 126 17.55 -3.97 23.38
C GLU A 126 16.14 -4.27 22.86
N TYR A 127 15.20 -3.33 23.03
CA TYR A 127 13.82 -3.52 22.58
C TYR A 127 13.70 -3.35 21.06
N VAL A 128 14.53 -2.48 20.48
CA VAL A 128 14.62 -2.33 19.01
C VAL A 128 15.24 -3.61 18.41
N GLN A 129 16.27 -4.16 19.04
CA GLN A 129 16.90 -5.42 18.62
C GLN A 129 15.90 -6.58 18.65
N GLY A 130 15.16 -6.75 19.76
CA GLY A 130 14.10 -7.77 19.85
C GLY A 130 12.99 -7.57 18.81
N ALA A 131 12.60 -6.32 18.53
CA ALA A 131 11.65 -6.03 17.46
C ALA A 131 12.18 -6.39 16.06
N ILE A 132 13.48 -6.19 15.82
CA ILE A 132 14.15 -6.58 14.58
C ILE A 132 14.12 -8.10 14.41
N GLU A 133 14.51 -8.85 15.43
CA GLU A 133 14.49 -10.31 15.40
C GLU A 133 13.07 -10.85 15.18
N PHE A 134 12.08 -10.22 15.79
CA PHE A 134 10.68 -10.56 15.56
C PHE A 134 10.24 -10.26 14.12
N ALA A 135 10.54 -9.07 13.60
CA ALA A 135 10.21 -8.65 12.25
C ALA A 135 10.88 -9.52 11.17
N ASP A 136 12.13 -9.92 11.40
CA ASP A 136 12.85 -10.86 10.52
C ASP A 136 12.16 -12.22 10.47
N LYS A 137 11.72 -12.73 11.61
CA LYS A 137 11.03 -14.03 11.70
C LYS A 137 9.70 -14.07 10.94
N ILE A 138 9.00 -12.94 10.86
CA ILE A 138 7.70 -12.84 10.17
C ILE A 138 7.82 -12.24 8.77
N GLU A 139 9.05 -12.02 8.28
CA GLU A 139 9.34 -11.45 6.96
C GLU A 139 8.62 -10.10 6.72
N MET A 140 8.68 -9.21 7.71
CA MET A 140 7.97 -7.93 7.66
C MET A 140 8.46 -7.05 6.51
N THR A 141 7.55 -6.26 5.91
CA THR A 141 7.85 -5.27 4.87
C THR A 141 7.19 -3.92 5.18
N GLY A 142 7.67 -2.84 4.58
CA GLY A 142 7.11 -1.49 4.75
C GLY A 142 7.29 -0.89 6.16
N LEU A 143 8.34 -1.28 6.87
CA LEU A 143 8.58 -0.96 8.28
C LEU A 143 10.00 -0.42 8.46
N ILE A 144 10.17 0.58 9.33
CA ILE A 144 11.46 1.03 9.84
C ILE A 144 11.44 0.81 11.34
N LEU A 145 12.40 0.04 11.85
CA LEU A 145 12.63 -0.15 13.28
C LEU A 145 13.86 0.64 13.69
N GLN A 146 13.72 1.52 14.68
CA GLN A 146 14.85 2.36 15.08
C GLN A 146 14.84 2.77 16.55
N THR A 147 16.00 3.16 17.06
CA THR A 147 16.10 3.89 18.33
C THR A 147 15.58 5.32 18.18
N LYS A 148 14.98 5.86 19.24
CA LYS A 148 14.55 7.26 19.30
C LYS A 148 15.74 8.21 19.11
N SER A 149 15.44 9.42 18.63
CA SER A 149 16.45 10.47 18.47
C SER A 149 17.05 10.88 19.82
N GLY A 150 18.38 11.08 19.86
CA GLY A 150 19.11 11.46 21.07
C GLY A 150 19.69 10.30 21.89
N ILE A 151 19.50 9.05 21.44
CA ILE A 151 20.17 7.87 22.02
C ILE A 151 21.61 7.77 21.49
N LYS A 152 22.56 7.41 22.36
CA LYS A 152 23.99 7.31 22.03
C LYS A 152 24.29 6.20 21.01
N GLU A 153 23.63 5.07 21.17
CA GLU A 153 23.74 3.92 20.27
C GLU A 153 22.55 3.93 19.32
N VAL A 154 22.78 4.41 18.10
CA VAL A 154 21.75 4.46 17.08
C VAL A 154 21.64 3.10 16.41
N LEU A 155 20.49 2.45 16.56
CA LEU A 155 20.13 1.24 15.83
C LEU A 155 18.97 1.57 14.89
N SER A 156 19.09 1.18 13.62
CA SER A 156 18.03 1.37 12.63
C SER A 156 18.08 0.26 11.59
N LYS A 157 16.91 -0.30 11.26
CA LYS A 157 16.73 -1.29 10.19
C LYS A 157 15.50 -0.94 9.36
N ASN A 158 15.66 -0.92 8.04
CA ASN A 158 14.61 -0.59 7.08
C ASN A 158 14.18 -1.85 6.32
N TYR A 159 12.88 -2.13 6.36
CA TYR A 159 12.20 -3.18 5.63
C TYR A 159 11.42 -2.53 4.49
N PRO A 160 11.92 -2.54 3.24
CA PRO A 160 11.26 -1.88 2.13
C PRO A 160 9.87 -2.50 1.86
N PRO A 161 8.92 -1.74 1.30
CA PRO A 161 7.64 -2.29 0.86
C PRO A 161 7.86 -3.42 -0.17
N ALA A 162 7.04 -4.48 -0.13
CA ALA A 162 7.15 -5.62 -1.06
C ALA A 162 7.09 -5.21 -2.55
N ASN A 163 6.47 -4.07 -2.88
CA ASN A 163 6.37 -3.54 -4.24
C ASN A 163 7.45 -2.50 -4.61
N ALA A 164 8.41 -2.20 -3.73
CA ALA A 164 9.45 -1.20 -4.00
C ALA A 164 10.36 -1.59 -5.19
N ASN A 165 10.42 -2.88 -5.53
CA ASN A 165 11.15 -3.40 -6.69
C ASN A 165 10.34 -3.40 -8.01
N LYS A 166 9.10 -2.89 -8.04
CA LYS A 166 8.29 -2.77 -9.27
C LYS A 166 8.26 -1.36 -9.87
N SER A 167 8.89 -0.38 -9.24
CA SER A 167 8.90 1.02 -9.69
C SER A 167 10.13 1.42 -10.54
N SER A 168 11.01 0.47 -10.88
CA SER A 168 12.19 0.72 -11.73
C SER A 168 12.40 -0.32 -12.81
N SER A 169 11.39 -1.15 -13.12
CA SER A 169 11.30 -1.76 -14.43
C SER A 169 10.57 -0.79 -15.35
N GLU A 170 11.27 0.28 -15.75
CA GLU A 170 11.10 0.77 -17.11
C GLU A 170 11.36 -0.46 -18.00
N THR A 171 10.29 -1.11 -18.45
CA THR A 171 10.34 -1.86 -19.72
C THR A 171 11.05 -0.92 -20.70
N PRO A 172 12.21 -1.31 -21.27
CA PRO A 172 12.83 -0.50 -22.29
C PRO A 172 11.80 -0.43 -23.42
N VAL A 173 11.14 0.71 -23.55
CA VAL A 173 10.40 1.01 -24.76
C VAL A 173 11.47 0.93 -25.85
N PRO A 174 11.37 0.00 -26.82
CA PRO A 174 12.34 -0.04 -27.89
C PRO A 174 12.31 1.33 -28.55
N VAL A 175 13.45 2.02 -28.55
CA VAL A 175 13.60 3.25 -29.32
C VAL A 175 13.23 2.87 -30.76
N PRO A 176 12.19 3.48 -31.36
CA PRO A 176 11.89 3.19 -32.75
C PRO A 176 13.12 3.59 -33.56
N GLU A 177 13.71 2.64 -34.29
CA GLU A 177 14.75 2.97 -35.24
C GLU A 177 14.15 3.95 -36.27
N THR A 178 14.58 5.21 -36.21
CA THR A 178 14.12 6.29 -37.09
C THR A 178 14.61 6.15 -38.53
N SER A 179 15.13 4.98 -38.92
CA SER A 179 15.72 4.73 -40.23
C SER A 179 14.79 4.10 -41.27
N GLU A 180 13.55 3.75 -40.91
CA GLU A 180 12.59 3.16 -41.88
C GLU A 180 11.53 4.13 -42.44
N LEU A 181 11.53 5.40 -42.04
CA LEU A 181 10.56 6.40 -42.52
C LEU A 181 10.90 7.04 -43.88
N ALA A 182 11.95 6.57 -44.57
CA ALA A 182 12.35 7.13 -45.86
C ALA A 182 12.83 6.04 -46.84
N LYS A 183 11.88 5.26 -47.38
CA LYS A 183 11.89 4.50 -48.66
C LYS A 183 10.53 3.79 -48.70
N SER A 184 9.70 3.85 -49.72
CA SER A 184 9.87 4.04 -51.15
C SER A 184 8.54 4.57 -51.69
N THR A 185 8.59 5.53 -52.60
CA THR A 185 7.45 5.86 -53.46
C THR A 185 7.06 4.58 -54.21
N VAL A 186 5.89 4.02 -53.95
CA VAL A 186 5.36 2.89 -54.72
C VAL A 186 4.37 3.44 -55.73
N ASN A 187 4.72 3.39 -57.01
CA ASN A 187 3.77 3.58 -58.09
C ASN A 187 2.84 2.37 -58.13
N ILE A 188 1.61 2.53 -57.67
CA ILE A 188 0.60 1.47 -57.66
C ILE A 188 0.03 1.36 -59.07
N THR A 189 0.33 0.26 -59.77
CA THR A 189 -0.28 -0.06 -61.08
C THR A 189 -1.11 -1.34 -61.09
N GLU A 190 -1.34 -1.99 -59.94
CA GLU A 190 -2.25 -3.16 -59.89
C GLU A 190 -3.04 -3.24 -58.56
N PRO A 191 -4.37 -3.43 -58.61
CA PRO A 191 -5.25 -3.41 -57.43
C PRO A 191 -5.15 -4.66 -56.52
N LEU A 192 -4.38 -5.69 -56.90
CA LEU A 192 -4.21 -6.92 -56.10
C LEU A 192 -3.09 -6.82 -55.04
N ALA A 193 -2.21 -5.81 -55.10
CA ALA A 193 -1.10 -5.63 -54.15
C ALA A 193 -1.52 -4.92 -52.84
N LEU A 194 -2.77 -4.47 -52.70
CA LEU A 194 -3.29 -3.77 -51.51
C LEU A 194 -3.63 -4.72 -50.35
N SER A 195 -4.00 -5.97 -50.63
CA SER A 195 -4.42 -6.93 -49.60
C SER A 195 -3.24 -7.38 -48.72
N ASP A 196 -2.04 -7.50 -49.28
CA ASP A 196 -0.83 -7.91 -48.55
C ASP A 196 -0.20 -6.78 -47.72
N ALA A 197 -0.51 -5.53 -48.05
CA ALA A 197 -0.02 -4.37 -47.29
C ALA A 197 -0.90 -4.06 -46.06
N LEU A 198 -2.21 -4.35 -46.12
CA LEU A 198 -3.15 -4.07 -45.03
C LEU A 198 -3.18 -5.16 -43.94
N SER A 199 -2.76 -6.39 -44.26
CA SER A 199 -2.67 -7.50 -43.29
C SER A 199 -1.51 -7.36 -42.29
N LYS A 200 -0.58 -6.41 -42.50
CA LYS A 200 0.53 -6.11 -41.59
C LYS A 200 0.28 -4.94 -40.62
N VAL A 201 -0.86 -4.25 -40.72
CA VAL A 201 -1.22 -3.13 -39.84
C VAL A 201 -2.60 -3.38 -39.24
N GLY A 202 -2.67 -4.18 -38.18
CA GLY A 202 -3.89 -4.31 -37.38
C GLY A 202 -4.05 -5.68 -36.75
N VAL A 203 -3.48 -5.87 -35.55
CA VAL A 203 -3.91 -6.95 -34.65
C VAL A 203 -5.27 -6.55 -34.07
N PHE A 204 -6.33 -6.81 -34.81
CA PHE A 204 -7.69 -6.92 -34.26
C PHE A 204 -7.97 -8.40 -34.03
N ASN A 205 -8.01 -8.80 -32.76
CA ASN A 205 -8.60 -10.10 -32.40
C ASN A 205 -10.07 -10.09 -32.80
N THR A 206 -10.42 -10.93 -33.78
CA THR A 206 -11.81 -11.27 -34.05
C THR A 206 -11.92 -12.78 -34.22
N ALA A 207 -12.88 -13.35 -33.48
CA ALA A 207 -13.13 -14.77 -33.31
C ALA A 207 -13.95 -15.36 -34.47
N GLY A 208 -13.76 -16.68 -34.69
CA GLY A 208 -14.57 -17.57 -35.54
C GLY A 208 -14.36 -17.33 -37.04
N ASN A 209 -14.44 -18.30 -37.95
CA ASN A 209 -14.94 -19.68 -37.98
C ASN A 209 -14.49 -20.18 -39.40
N GLU A 210 -14.07 -21.41 -39.69
CA GLU A 210 -14.95 -22.54 -40.04
C GLU A 210 -14.13 -23.76 -40.54
N ASN A 211 -14.65 -24.96 -40.20
CA ASN A 211 -14.85 -26.18 -41.00
C ASN A 211 -13.76 -26.81 -41.87
N SER A 212 -13.58 -28.12 -41.62
CA SER A 212 -13.64 -29.28 -42.56
C SER A 212 -13.50 -30.56 -41.70
N THR A 213 -14.16 -31.71 -41.84
CA THR A 213 -15.08 -32.29 -42.83
C THR A 213 -15.65 -33.61 -42.25
N SER A 214 -16.93 -33.88 -42.53
CA SER A 214 -17.65 -35.17 -42.73
C SER A 214 -17.38 -36.43 -41.90
N SER A 215 -18.45 -36.96 -41.29
CA SER A 215 -18.99 -38.28 -41.66
C SER A 215 -20.44 -38.45 -41.19
N THR A 216 -21.24 -38.97 -42.11
CA THR A 216 -22.67 -39.26 -42.18
C THR A 216 -23.18 -40.23 -41.11
N ASN A 217 -24.38 -39.98 -40.56
CA ASN A 217 -25.47 -40.96 -40.49
C ASN A 217 -26.80 -40.31 -40.07
N GLU A 218 -27.88 -40.92 -40.56
CA GLU A 218 -29.22 -40.38 -40.79
C GLU A 218 -30.11 -40.12 -39.54
N THR A 219 -30.98 -39.11 -39.71
CA THR A 219 -32.34 -38.79 -39.18
C THR A 219 -33.13 -39.93 -38.49
N PRO A 220 -34.10 -39.71 -37.54
CA PRO A 220 -35.02 -38.55 -37.50
C PRO A 220 -35.50 -37.97 -36.15
N ARG A 221 -35.90 -36.68 -36.19
CA ARG A 221 -36.81 -35.97 -35.25
C ARG A 221 -38.23 -36.59 -35.33
N PRO A 222 -39.15 -36.48 -34.33
CA PRO A 222 -39.55 -35.20 -33.72
C PRO A 222 -40.00 -35.26 -32.24
N GLY A 223 -40.27 -34.10 -31.61
CA GLY A 223 -41.09 -34.06 -30.40
C GLY A 223 -40.86 -32.84 -29.51
N PHE A 224 -41.47 -31.72 -29.86
CA PHE A 224 -41.64 -30.54 -29.02
C PHE A 224 -42.75 -30.82 -27.99
N THR A 225 -42.51 -30.61 -26.69
CA THR A 225 -43.58 -30.23 -25.74
C THR A 225 -43.00 -29.57 -24.49
N THR A 226 -43.28 -28.28 -24.37
CA THR A 226 -43.33 -27.49 -23.14
C THR A 226 -44.38 -28.05 -22.16
N LYS A 227 -44.05 -28.12 -20.87
CA LYS A 227 -45.04 -27.90 -19.80
C LYS A 227 -44.42 -27.09 -18.66
N ILE A 228 -44.94 -25.88 -18.54
CA ILE A 228 -45.03 -25.12 -17.30
C ILE A 228 -46.22 -25.71 -16.55
N THR A 229 -46.09 -25.96 -15.25
CA THR A 229 -47.26 -26.19 -14.38
C THR A 229 -47.04 -25.46 -13.07
N GLU A 230 -48.05 -24.64 -12.78
CA GLU A 230 -48.49 -23.94 -11.56
C GLU A 230 -47.64 -23.97 -10.30
#